data_AF-A0A9D1KQN0-F1
#
_entry.id   AF-A0A9D1KQN0-F1
#
_cell.length_a   1.000
_cell.length_b   1.000
_cell.length_c   1.000
_cell.angle_alpha   90.00
_cell.angle_beta   90.00
_cell.angle_gamma   90.00
#
_symmetry.space_group_name_H-M   'P 1'
#
loop_
_entity.id
_entity.type
_entity.pdbx_description
1 polymer ?
#
loop_
_entity_poly.entity_id
_entity_poly.type
_entity_poly.pdbx_seq_one_letter_code
_entity_poly.pdbx_strand_id
1 'polypeptide(L)' 'MHMKENYMICNCKQVSYYDVENALHQMETFDDVVKNFEGVQKITHCSTGCGKCHDKIMDAISEIMMA' A
#
# COMPACT_ATOMS: atom_id res chain seq x y z
N MET A 1 2.22 -6.12 19.40
CA MET A 1 1.36 -5.55 18.36
C MET A 1 1.65 -4.05 18.29
N HIS A 2 2.39 -3.60 17.28
CA HIS A 2 2.57 -2.16 17.01
C HIS A 2 1.37 -1.71 16.16
N MET A 3 0.38 -1.05 16.75
CA MET A 3 -0.65 -0.33 15.97
C MET A 3 0.02 0.89 15.34
N LYS A 4 0.20 0.91 14.01
CA LYS A 4 0.69 2.09 13.31
C LYS A 4 -0.42 3.13 13.18
N GLU A 5 -0.04 4.40 13.26
CA GLU A 5 -0.95 5.51 12.99
C GLU A 5 -1.38 5.50 11.51
N ASN A 6 -2.65 5.77 11.24
CA ASN A 6 -3.11 5.95 9.87
C ASN A 6 -2.68 7.32 9.35
N TYR A 7 -1.95 7.35 8.23
CA TYR A 7 -1.51 8.58 7.57
C TYR A 7 -1.69 8.49 6.06
N MET A 8 -1.78 9.65 5.40
CA MET A 8 -1.95 9.73 3.95
C MET A 8 -0.63 9.46 3.22
N ILE A 9 -0.63 8.45 2.35
CA ILE A 9 0.54 8.09 1.52
C ILE A 9 0.43 8.71 0.13
N CYS A 10 -0.74 8.59 -0.52
CA CYS A 10 -1.01 9.18 -1.83
C CYS A 10 -2.08 10.26 -1.75
N ASN A 11 -1.67 11.53 -1.90
CA ASN A 11 -2.63 12.65 -1.94
C ASN A 11 -3.41 12.74 -3.27
N CYS A 12 -2.89 12.19 -4.38
CA CYS A 12 -3.59 12.24 -5.65
C CYS A 12 -4.85 11.37 -5.69
N LYS A 13 -4.78 10.20 -5.06
CA LYS A 13 -5.85 9.19 -5.05
C LYS A 13 -6.47 9.00 -3.66
N GLN A 14 -6.06 9.84 -2.70
CA GLN A 14 -6.51 9.79 -1.32
C GLN A 14 -6.32 8.39 -0.71
N VAL A 15 -5.10 7.84 -0.83
CA VAL A 15 -4.74 6.51 -0.29
C VAL A 15 -3.95 6.70 1.00
N SER A 16 -4.47 6.13 2.08
CA SER A 16 -3.86 6.10 3.40
C SER A 16 -3.11 4.78 3.66
N TYR A 17 -2.35 4.71 4.76
CA TYR A 17 -1.69 3.49 5.20
C TYR A 17 -2.69 2.34 5.42
N TYR A 18 -3.83 2.61 6.05
CA TYR A 18 -4.89 1.61 6.23
C TYR A 18 -5.52 1.15 4.91
N ASP A 19 -5.60 2.02 3.90
CA ASP A 19 -6.09 1.59 2.59
C ASP A 19 -5.12 0.59 1.93
N VAL A 20 -3.81 0.76 2.12
CA VAL A 20 -2.79 -0.19 1.65
C VAL A 20 -2.88 -1.50 2.42
N GLU A 21 -2.97 -1.45 3.75
CA GLU A 21 -3.12 -2.63 4.60
C GLU A 21 -4.40 -3.41 4.27
N ASN A 22 -5.53 -2.73 4.14
CA ASN A 22 -6.79 -3.34 3.74
C ASN A 22 -6.72 -3.94 2.32
N ALA A 23 -6.09 -3.25 1.38
CA ALA A 23 -5.90 -3.79 0.02
C ALA A 23 -5.03 -5.06 0.04
N LEU A 24 -3.97 -5.11 0.84
CA LEU A 24 -3.15 -6.31 1.02
C LEU A 24 -3.92 -7.46 1.66
N HIS A 25 -4.71 -7.20 2.72
CA HIS A 25 -5.52 -8.23 3.36
C HIS A 25 -6.62 -8.82 2.46
N GLN A 26 -7.00 -8.11 1.39
CA GLN A 26 -7.92 -8.62 0.38
C GLN A 26 -7.24 -9.52 -0.66
N MET A 27 -5.90 -9.59 -0.67
CA MET A 27 -5.14 -10.45 -1.57
C MET A 27 -5.01 -11.86 -0.98
N GLU A 28 -5.29 -12.89 -1.79
CA GLU A 28 -5.21 -14.29 -1.35
C GLU A 28 -3.78 -14.78 -1.07
N THR A 29 -2.77 -14.10 -1.63
CA THR A 29 -1.36 -14.50 -1.52
C THR A 29 -0.50 -13.30 -1.16
N PHE A 30 0.31 -13.47 -0.11
CA PHE A 30 1.39 -12.55 0.25
C PHE A 30 2.68 -13.03 -0.44
N ASP A 31 2.83 -12.65 -1.70
CA ASP A 31 4.01 -12.93 -2.53
C ASP A 31 5.09 -11.85 -2.29
N ASP A 32 5.96 -11.58 -3.27
CA ASP A 32 6.90 -10.47 -3.28
C ASP A 32 6.24 -9.09 -3.27
N VAL A 33 6.93 -8.13 -2.65
CA VAL A 33 6.52 -6.71 -2.54
C VAL A 33 6.08 -6.11 -3.88
N VAL A 34 6.76 -6.46 -4.98
CA VAL A 34 6.41 -5.96 -6.33
C VAL A 34 5.04 -6.45 -6.79
N LYS A 35 4.73 -7.74 -6.59
CA LYS A 35 3.41 -8.29 -6.96
C LYS A 35 2.31 -7.74 -6.05
N ASN A 36 2.62 -7.60 -4.77
CA ASN A 36 1.72 -7.00 -3.80
C ASN A 36 1.44 -5.53 -4.16
N PHE A 37 2.44 -4.78 -4.62
CA PHE A 37 2.24 -3.44 -5.13
C PHE A 37 1.31 -3.40 -6.35
N GLU A 38 1.45 -4.32 -7.31
CA GLU A 38 0.52 -4.38 -8.45
C GLU A 38 -0.93 -4.62 -7.99
N GLY A 39 -1.14 -5.48 -6.99
CA GLY A 39 -2.46 -5.71 -6.39
C GLY A 39 -3.02 -4.46 -5.69
N VAL A 40 -2.21 -3.85 -4.82
CA VAL A 40 -2.56 -2.61 -4.12
C VAL A 40 -2.85 -1.47 -5.10
N GLN A 41 -2.06 -1.33 -6.17
CA GLN A 41 -2.28 -0.34 -7.21
C GLN A 41 -3.59 -0.58 -7.97
N LYS A 42 -3.96 -1.85 -8.24
CA LYS A 42 -5.24 -2.17 -8.89
C LYS A 42 -6.44 -1.79 -8.02
N ILE A 43 -6.35 -1.99 -6.71
CA ILE A 43 -7.44 -1.72 -5.76
C ILE A 43 -7.54 -0.23 -5.43
N THR A 44 -6.42 0.43 -5.11
CA THR A 44 -6.38 1.81 -4.59
C THR A 44 -6.14 2.86 -5.68
N HIS A 45 -5.74 2.43 -6.87
CA HIS A 45 -5.28 3.28 -7.97
C HIS A 45 -4.05 4.15 -7.65
N CYS A 46 -3.32 3.88 -6.56
CA CYS A 46 -2.11 4.64 -6.21
C CYS A 46 -1.11 4.70 -7.37
N SER A 47 -0.27 5.74 -7.42
CA SER A 47 0.75 5.93 -8.48
C SER A 47 0.24 6.13 -9.92
N THR A 48 -1.07 6.13 -10.17
CA THR A 48 -1.67 6.49 -11.48
C THR A 48 -1.90 8.01 -11.67
N GLY A 49 -1.49 8.82 -10.69
CA GLY A 49 -1.53 10.28 -10.73
C GLY A 49 -0.16 10.88 -11.02
N CYS A 50 0.50 11.43 -10.00
CA CYS A 50 1.83 12.04 -10.13
C CYS A 50 3.00 11.07 -9.92
N GLY A 51 2.75 9.82 -9.52
CA GLY A 51 3.76 8.79 -9.27
C GLY A 51 4.60 8.96 -7.99
N LYS A 52 4.64 10.14 -7.36
CA LYS A 52 5.50 10.45 -6.19
C LYS A 52 5.26 9.61 -4.93
N CYS A 53 4.14 8.89 -4.85
CA CYS A 53 3.84 8.00 -3.73
C CYS A 53 4.39 6.59 -3.90
N HIS A 54 4.94 6.22 -5.06
CA HIS A 54 5.32 4.83 -5.37
C HIS A 54 6.22 4.21 -4.30
N ASP A 55 7.36 4.84 -4.01
CA ASP A 55 8.33 4.34 -3.03
C ASP A 55 7.70 4.22 -1.64
N LYS A 56 6.89 5.21 -1.22
CA LYS A 56 6.21 5.18 0.08
C LYS A 56 5.17 4.05 0.19
N ILE A 57 4.51 3.69 -0.91
CA ILE A 57 3.60 2.54 -0.93
C ILE A 57 4.42 1.25 -0.84
N MET A 58 5.54 1.14 -1.55
CA MET A 58 6.44 -0.03 -1.47
C MET A 58 6.98 -0.22 -0.05
N ASP A 59 7.36 0.86 0.62
CA ASP A 59 7.80 0.86 2.02
C ASP A 59 6.67 0.37 2.92
N ALA A 60 5.46 0.94 2.81
CA ALA A 60 4.31 0.53 3.62
C ALA A 60 3.97 -0.97 3.42
N ILE A 61 3.99 -1.46 2.18
CA ILE A 61 3.76 -2.88 1.88
C ILE A 61 4.82 -3.75 2.58
N SER A 62 6.09 -3.38 2.44
CA SER A 62 7.20 -4.12 3.05
C SER A 62 7.07 -4.18 4.57
N GLU A 63 6.71 -3.05 5.19
CA GLU A 63 6.48 -2.97 6.63
C GLU A 63 5.31 -3.85 7.08
N ILE A 64 4.20 -3.87 6.35
CA ILE A 64 3.01 -4.69 6.66
C ILE A 64 3.35 -6.18 6.54
N MET A 65 4.14 -6.58 5.54
CA MET A 65 4.55 -7.97 5.36
C MET A 65 5.53 -8.47 6.45
N MET A 66 6.25 -7.57 7.11
CA MET A 66 7.21 -7.89 8.17
C MET A 66 6.63 -7.77 9.58
N ALA A 67 5.38 -7.31 9.72
CA ALA A 67 4.68 -7.08 11.00
C ALA A 67 4.02 -8.36 11.55
#